data_AF-A0ABD7D8L5-F1
#
_entry.id   AF-A0ABD7D8L5-F1
#
_cell.length_a   1.000
_cell.length_b   1.000
_cell.length_c   1.000
_cell.angle_alpha   90.00
_cell.angle_beta   90.00
_cell.angle_gamma   90.00
#
_symmetry.space_group_name_H-M   'P 1'
#
loop_
_entity.id
_entity.type
_entity.pdbx_description
1 polymer ?
#
loop_
_entity_poly.entity_id
_entity_poly.type
_entity_poly.pdbx_seq_one_letter_code
_entity_poly.pdbx_strand_id
1 'polypeptide(L)'
;MTTPSSTTPAPFGWCHWHKGPSGTAVMVSVVEQNSGPGAALYACAPCREQRGLTPVAEQAHEVAYRDYLLHTTDCEGCSRIGRCDVGGRLRDIYQQALGVTR
;
A
#
# COMPACT_ATOMS: atom_id res chain seq x y z
N MET A 1 19.36 -18.77 -34.59
CA MET A 1 18.14 -19.00 -33.80
C MET A 1 18.24 -18.13 -32.56
N THR A 2 17.40 -17.11 -32.44
CA THR A 2 17.28 -16.35 -31.18
C THR A 2 15.81 -15.99 -30.99
N THR A 3 15.21 -16.60 -29.99
CA THR A 3 13.81 -16.50 -29.62
C THR A 3 13.52 -15.11 -29.06
N PRO A 4 12.42 -14.42 -29.44
CA PRO A 4 11.95 -13.29 -28.66
C PRO A 4 11.37 -13.84 -27.35
N SER A 5 11.97 -13.49 -26.22
CA SER A 5 11.36 -13.66 -24.91
C SER A 5 10.03 -12.92 -24.92
N SER A 6 8.93 -13.66 -24.94
CA SER A 6 7.60 -13.12 -24.70
C SER A 6 7.52 -12.74 -23.22
N THR A 7 8.04 -11.58 -22.88
CA THR A 7 7.63 -10.89 -21.67
C THR A 7 6.20 -10.44 -21.92
N THR A 8 5.24 -11.24 -21.46
CA THR A 8 3.83 -10.83 -21.35
C THR A 8 3.80 -9.42 -20.78
N PRO A 9 3.27 -8.40 -21.48
CA PRO A 9 3.17 -7.07 -20.90
C PRO A 9 2.33 -7.20 -19.63
N ALA A 10 2.92 -6.83 -18.49
CA ALA A 10 2.16 -6.66 -17.25
C ALA A 10 0.92 -5.81 -17.58
N PRO A 11 -0.28 -6.18 -17.09
CA PRO A 11 -1.54 -5.57 -17.50
C PRO A 11 -1.39 -4.05 -17.42
N PHE A 12 -1.52 -3.39 -18.57
CA PHE A 12 -1.14 -2.00 -18.79
C PHE A 12 -1.62 -1.10 -17.65
N GLY A 13 -0.72 -0.70 -16.76
CA GLY A 13 -1.05 0.16 -15.64
C GLY A 13 -1.40 1.56 -16.13
N TRP A 14 -2.51 2.14 -15.67
CA TRP A 14 -2.91 3.50 -16.01
C TRP A 14 -2.37 4.49 -14.98
N CYS A 15 -1.68 5.55 -15.43
CA CYS A 15 -1.26 6.65 -14.55
C CYS A 15 -2.35 7.72 -14.51
N HIS A 16 -2.87 8.00 -13.32
CA HIS A 16 -3.92 8.98 -13.09
C HIS A 16 -3.43 10.43 -13.18
N TRP A 17 -2.13 10.67 -13.04
CA TRP A 17 -1.53 12.01 -13.05
C TRP A 17 -1.25 12.53 -14.46
N HIS A 18 -0.64 11.71 -15.33
CA HIS A 18 -0.42 12.08 -16.74
C HIS A 18 -1.54 11.59 -17.67
N LYS A 19 -2.51 10.82 -17.17
CA LYS A 19 -3.68 10.30 -17.90
C LYS A 19 -3.28 9.45 -19.11
N GLY A 20 -2.50 8.39 -18.86
CA GLY A 20 -2.01 7.51 -19.92
C GLY A 20 -1.45 6.19 -19.41
N PRO A 21 -1.22 5.21 -20.31
CA PRO A 21 -0.63 3.93 -19.95
C PRO A 21 0.82 4.08 -19.48
N SER A 22 1.23 3.23 -18.55
CA SER A 22 2.60 3.14 -18.06
C SER A 22 2.88 1.80 -17.40
N GLY A 23 3.96 1.12 -17.82
CA GLY A 23 4.40 -0.13 -17.22
C GLY A 23 4.94 0.00 -15.79
N THR A 24 5.13 1.22 -15.28
CA THR A 24 5.62 1.48 -13.91
C THR A 24 4.55 2.06 -12.99
N ALA A 25 3.29 2.08 -13.43
CA ALA A 25 2.18 2.56 -12.62
C ALA A 25 1.92 1.59 -11.46
N VAL A 26 2.01 2.10 -10.23
CA VAL A 26 1.67 1.38 -8.99
C VAL A 26 0.65 2.17 -8.19
N MET A 27 -0.09 1.49 -7.32
CA MET A 27 -1.09 2.14 -6.46
C MET A 27 -0.41 3.09 -5.48
N VAL A 28 -0.88 4.34 -5.43
CA VAL A 28 -0.36 5.39 -4.53
C VAL A 28 -1.45 5.95 -3.60
N SER A 29 -2.72 5.64 -3.85
CA SER A 29 -3.81 6.03 -2.96
C SER A 29 -5.02 5.13 -3.15
N VAL A 30 -5.72 4.86 -2.06
CA VAL A 30 -7.05 4.25 -2.03
C VAL A 30 -8.02 5.32 -1.57
N VAL A 31 -9.00 5.64 -2.41
CA VAL A 31 -10.09 6.53 -2.09
C VAL A 31 -11.24 5.66 -1.61
N GLU A 32 -11.34 5.50 -0.30
CA GLU A 32 -12.50 4.85 0.31
C GLU A 32 -13.75 5.70 0.07
N GLN A 33 -14.82 5.04 -0.37
CA GLN A 33 -16.15 5.65 -0.44
C GLN A 33 -17.01 5.00 0.64
N ASN A 34 -17.74 5.83 1.39
CA ASN A 34 -18.58 5.40 2.53
C ASN A 34 -19.62 4.31 2.15
N SER A 35 -19.91 4.16 0.86
CA SER A 35 -20.63 3.00 0.29
C SER A 35 -20.23 2.82 -1.18
N GLY A 36 -19.93 1.57 -1.58
CA GLY A 36 -19.54 1.21 -2.95
C GLY A 36 -18.08 0.75 -3.07
N PRO A 37 -17.67 0.22 -4.25
CA PRO A 37 -16.28 -0.11 -4.50
C PRO A 37 -15.46 1.18 -4.49
N GLY A 38 -14.54 1.31 -3.53
CA GLY A 38 -13.58 2.43 -3.49
C GLY A 38 -12.77 2.53 -4.79
N ALA A 39 -12.08 3.66 -4.98
CA ALA A 39 -11.23 3.87 -6.16
C ALA A 39 -9.75 3.76 -5.79
N ALA A 40 -8.95 3.06 -6.61
CA ALA A 40 -7.51 3.05 -6.46
C ALA A 40 -6.85 3.99 -7.48
N LEU A 41 -6.01 4.90 -7.00
CA LEU A 41 -5.21 5.78 -7.83
C LEU A 41 -3.82 5.19 -8.04
N TYR A 42 -3.38 5.22 -9.29
CA TYR A 42 -2.10 4.68 -9.73
C TYR A 42 -1.23 5.77 -10.36
N ALA A 43 0.05 5.77 -10.03
CA ALA A 43 1.03 6.72 -10.56
C ALA A 43 2.26 5.99 -11.09
N CYS A 44 2.76 6.38 -12.26
CA CYS A 44 4.03 5.91 -12.81
C CYS A 44 5.22 6.48 -12.06
N ALA A 45 6.41 5.86 -12.20
CA ALA A 45 7.61 6.27 -11.49
C ALA A 45 7.94 7.77 -11.65
N PRO A 46 7.96 8.35 -12.88
CA PRO A 46 8.21 9.78 -13.05
C PRO A 46 7.17 10.68 -12.35
N CYS A 47 5.88 10.31 -12.40
CA CYS A 47 4.83 11.08 -11.73
C CYS A 47 4.93 11.00 -10.20
N ARG A 48 5.41 9.87 -9.66
CA ARG A 48 5.65 9.73 -8.22
C ARG A 48 6.79 10.64 -7.76
N GLU A 49 7.92 10.59 -8.46
CA GLU A 49 9.11 11.39 -8.13
C GLU A 49 8.82 12.89 -8.19
N GLN A 50 8.18 13.36 -9.26
CA GLN A 50 7.88 14.79 -9.44
C GLN A 50 6.91 15.36 -8.40
N ARG A 51 6.15 14.51 -7.73
CA ARG A 51 5.04 14.92 -6.85
C ARG A 51 5.17 14.41 -5.42
N GLY A 52 6.25 13.71 -5.12
CA GLY A 52 6.47 13.09 -3.80
C GLY A 52 5.38 12.06 -3.44
N LEU A 53 4.88 11.29 -4.41
CA LEU A 53 3.85 10.28 -4.14
C LEU A 53 4.51 8.97 -3.70
N THR A 54 4.16 8.50 -2.51
CA THR A 54 4.61 7.21 -1.97
C THR A 54 3.66 6.09 -2.41
N PRO A 55 4.17 4.95 -2.93
CA PRO A 55 3.35 3.77 -3.18
C PRO A 55 2.62 3.30 -1.92
N VAL A 56 1.38 2.80 -2.05
CA VAL A 56 0.58 2.37 -0.89
C VAL A 56 1.32 1.35 -0.03
N ALA A 57 2.01 0.40 -0.67
CA ALA A 57 2.80 -0.63 0.00
C ALA A 57 3.99 -0.09 0.80
N GLU A 58 4.40 1.16 0.57
CA GLU A 58 5.53 1.82 1.24
C GLU A 58 5.07 2.91 2.23
N GLN A 59 3.77 3.22 2.27
CA GLN A 59 3.25 4.19 3.22
C GLN A 59 3.40 3.66 4.65
N ALA A 60 3.99 4.46 5.54
CA ALA A 60 4.31 4.04 6.90
C ALA A 60 3.09 3.50 7.67
N HIS A 61 1.91 4.13 7.50
CA HIS A 61 0.68 3.67 8.16
C HIS A 61 0.20 2.32 7.64
N GLU A 62 0.32 2.06 6.33
CA GLU A 62 -0.08 0.80 5.70
C GLU A 62 0.87 -0.33 6.12
N VAL A 63 2.18 -0.08 6.12
CA VAL A 63 3.18 -1.03 6.58
C VAL A 63 2.95 -1.39 8.04
N ALA A 64 2.77 -0.39 8.92
CA ALA A 64 2.52 -0.61 10.33
C ALA A 64 1.18 -1.34 10.60
N TYR A 65 0.14 -1.02 9.82
CA TYR A 65 -1.15 -1.70 9.93
C TYR A 65 -1.05 -3.18 9.57
N ARG A 66 -0.34 -3.53 8.49
CA ARG A 66 -0.12 -4.92 8.08
C ARG A 66 0.64 -5.71 9.14
N ASP A 67 1.71 -5.15 9.69
CA ASP A 67 2.50 -5.81 10.74
C ASP A 67 1.66 -6.04 12.00
N TYR A 68 0.88 -5.04 12.40
CA TYR A 68 -0.09 -5.16 13.49
C TYR A 68 -1.14 -6.26 13.24
N LEU A 69 -1.73 -6.30 12.04
CA LEU A 69 -2.73 -7.31 11.69
C LEU A 69 -2.13 -8.73 11.68
N LEU A 70 -0.99 -8.93 11.02
CA LEU A 70 -0.32 -10.23 10.96
C LEU A 70 -0.01 -10.77 12.35
N HIS A 71 0.51 -9.92 13.23
CA HIS A 71 0.74 -10.32 14.61
C HIS A 71 -0.55 -10.77 15.31
N THR A 72 -1.67 -10.08 15.07
CA THR A 72 -2.95 -10.43 15.71
C THR A 72 -3.56 -11.72 15.18
N THR A 73 -3.21 -12.15 13.97
CA THR A 73 -3.64 -13.44 13.41
C THR A 73 -2.78 -14.62 13.89
N ASP A 74 -1.48 -14.42 14.13
CA ASP A 74 -0.55 -15.50 14.52
C ASP A 74 -0.35 -15.66 16.04
N CYS A 75 -0.74 -14.66 16.85
CA CYS A 75 -0.52 -14.69 18.29
C CYS A 75 -1.53 -15.62 19.01
N GLU A 76 -1.14 -16.88 19.23
CA GLU A 76 -1.96 -17.89 19.94
C GLU A 76 -2.34 -17.47 21.38
N GLY A 77 -1.57 -16.57 22.01
CA GLY A 77 -1.83 -16.04 23.37
C GLY A 77 -2.67 -14.76 23.42
N CYS A 78 -3.05 -14.19 22.28
CA CYS A 78 -3.77 -12.94 22.21
C CYS A 78 -5.29 -13.18 22.23
N SER A 79 -5.88 -13.41 23.41
CA SER A 79 -7.35 -13.51 23.55
C SER A 79 -8.11 -12.23 23.10
N ARG A 80 -7.40 -11.14 22.76
CA ARG A 80 -7.93 -9.91 22.16
C ARG A 80 -6.82 -9.17 21.40
N ILE A 81 -7.16 -8.56 20.27
CA ILE A 81 -6.26 -7.75 19.43
C ILE A 81 -5.55 -6.67 20.28
N GLY A 82 -4.21 -6.63 20.23
CA GLY A 82 -3.40 -5.56 20.83
C GLY A 82 -3.21 -5.60 22.34
N ARG A 83 -3.44 -6.75 23.02
CA ARG A 83 -3.29 -6.87 24.49
C ARG A 83 -1.99 -7.50 24.99
N CYS A 84 -1.22 -8.20 24.16
CA CYS A 84 0.13 -8.60 24.53
C CYS A 84 1.11 -7.44 24.30
N ASP A 85 2.28 -7.48 24.92
CA ASP A 85 3.27 -6.39 24.82
C ASP A 85 3.68 -6.09 23.37
N VAL A 86 3.84 -7.14 22.55
CA VAL A 86 4.20 -7.00 21.12
C VAL A 86 3.07 -6.31 20.36
N GLY A 87 1.84 -6.80 20.48
CA GLY A 87 0.67 -6.20 19.86
C GLY A 87 0.40 -4.76 20.31
N GLY A 88 0.69 -4.44 21.59
CA GLY A 88 0.63 -3.07 22.11
C GLY A 88 1.60 -2.14 21.38
N ARG A 89 2.88 -2.54 21.27
CA ARG A 89 3.90 -1.76 20.55
C ARG A 89 3.55 -1.57 19.07
N LEU A 90 3.08 -2.62 18.40
CA LEU A 90 2.69 -2.54 16.98
C LEU A 90 1.51 -1.58 16.77
N ARG A 91 0.54 -1.60 17.69
CA ARG A 91 -0.56 -0.64 17.68
C ARG A 91 -0.07 0.79 17.87
N ASP A 92 0.86 1.03 18.80
CA ASP A 92 1.42 2.36 19.05
C ASP A 92 2.16 2.89 17.80
N ILE A 93 2.95 2.05 17.13
CA ILE A 93 3.62 2.38 15.88
C ILE A 93 2.60 2.75 14.79
N TYR A 94 1.54 1.96 14.63
CA TYR A 94 0.48 2.27 13.69
C TYR A 94 -0.20 3.61 13.99
N GLN A 95 -0.53 3.88 15.26
CA GLN A 95 -1.15 5.15 15.67
C GLN A 95 -0.22 6.35 15.43
N GLN A 96 1.09 6.19 15.70
CA GLN A 96 2.07 7.22 15.41
C GLN A 96 2.17 7.49 13.90
N ALA A 97 2.18 6.45 13.07
CA ALA A 97 2.22 6.58 11.61
C ALA A 97 0.98 7.32 11.06
N LEU A 98 -0.21 7.09 11.64
CA LEU A 98 -1.41 7.87 11.31
C LEU A 98 -1.27 9.36 11.69
N GLY A 99 -0.65 9.66 12.84
CA GLY A 99 -0.44 11.01 13.32
C GLY A 99 0.53 11.85 12.47
N VAL A 100 1.48 11.20 11.79
CA VAL A 100 2.44 11.84 10.87
C VAL A 100 1.80 12.22 9.53
N THR A 101 0.62 11.66 9.20
CA THR A 101 -0.04 11.86 7.89
C THR A 101 -0.98 13.08 7.87
N ARG A 102 -0.80 14.08 8.76
CA ARG A 102 -1.61 15.31 8.86
C ARG A 102 -0.94 16.53 8.27
#